data_AF-A0A358SQC0-F1
#
_entry.id   AF-A0A358SQC0-F1
#
_cell.length_a   1.000
_cell.length_b   1.000
_cell.length_c   1.000
_cell.angle_alpha   90.00
_cell.angle_beta   90.00
_cell.angle_gamma   90.00
#
_symmetry.space_group_name_H-M   'P 1'
#
loop_
_entity.id
_entity.type
_entity.pdbx_description
1 polymer ?
#
loop_
_entity_poly.entity_id
_entity_poly.type
_entity_poly.pdbx_seq_one_letter_code
_entity_poly.pdbx_strand_id
1 'polypeptide(L)' 'MGGSVETESTTTAAAFFDLDKTIISRSSTLAFAPSFYRYGLISRTEALRGACAQLVFRLGGAGQAGQA' A
#
# COMPACT_ATOMS: atom_id res chain seq x y z
N MET A 1 -46.33 -10.53 -31.64
CA MET A 1 -45.54 -11.10 -30.53
C MET A 1 -44.13 -10.55 -30.63
N GLY A 2 -43.87 -9.41 -30.00
CA GLY A 2 -42.53 -8.84 -29.89
C GLY A 2 -42.03 -9.11 -28.47
N GLY A 3 -41.05 -10.00 -28.32
CA GLY A 3 -40.37 -10.21 -27.05
C GLY A 3 -39.38 -9.08 -26.85
N SER A 4 -39.64 -8.22 -25.86
CA SER A 4 -38.65 -7.27 -25.35
C SER A 4 -37.48 -8.07 -24.80
N VAL A 5 -36.34 -7.98 -25.46
CA VAL A 5 -35.06 -8.45 -24.92
C VAL A 5 -34.78 -7.56 -23.71
N GLU A 6 -35.03 -8.08 -22.51
CA GLU A 6 -34.45 -7.51 -21.30
C GLU A 6 -32.94 -7.62 -21.48
N THR A 7 -32.32 -6.51 -21.87
CA THR A 7 -30.90 -6.30 -21.68
C THR A 7 -30.70 -6.34 -20.17
N GLU A 8 -30.48 -7.53 -19.64
CA GLU A 8 -29.93 -7.74 -18.31
C GLU A 8 -28.61 -6.96 -18.33
N SER A 9 -28.67 -5.71 -17.88
CA SER A 9 -27.50 -4.95 -17.48
C SER A 9 -26.92 -5.75 -16.34
N THR A 10 -26.12 -6.77 -16.67
CA THR A 10 -25.24 -7.45 -15.75
C THR A 10 -24.45 -6.34 -15.10
N THR A 11 -24.88 -5.98 -13.89
CA THR A 11 -24.28 -4.90 -13.13
C THR A 11 -22.83 -5.28 -13.01
N THR A 12 -21.97 -4.51 -13.66
CA THR A 12 -20.53 -4.80 -13.65
C THR A 12 -20.06 -4.49 -12.24
N ALA A 13 -19.98 -5.52 -11.41
CA ALA A 13 -19.54 -5.40 -10.04
C ALA A 13 -18.01 -5.24 -10.03
N ALA A 14 -17.53 -4.18 -9.41
CA ALA A 14 -16.11 -3.95 -9.16
C ALA A 14 -15.81 -4.17 -7.67
N ALA A 15 -14.75 -4.92 -7.37
CA ALA A 15 -14.23 -5.08 -6.03
C ALA A 15 -12.86 -4.40 -5.94
N PHE A 16 -12.66 -3.61 -4.89
CA PHE A 16 -11.40 -2.94 -4.62
C PHE A 16 -10.70 -3.67 -3.48
N PHE A 17 -9.42 -3.98 -3.67
CA PHE A 17 -8.59 -4.64 -2.67
C PHE A 17 -7.39 -3.76 -2.37
N ASP A 18 -7.04 -3.63 -1.09
CA ASP A 18 -5.79 -2.98 -0.69
C ASP A 18 -4.61 -3.83 -1.18
N LEU A 19 -3.50 -3.18 -1.50
CA LEU A 19 -2.29 -3.89 -1.91
C LEU A 19 -1.58 -4.49 -0.69
N ASP A 20 -1.59 -3.76 0.41
CA ASP A 20 -0.87 -4.11 1.63
C ASP A 20 -1.70 -4.98 2.54
N LYS A 21 -1.12 -6.08 3.02
CA LYS A 21 -1.81 -7.08 3.85
C LYS A 21 -2.97 -7.82 3.18
N THR A 22 -3.35 -7.51 1.93
CA THR A 22 -4.37 -8.25 1.16
C THR A 22 -3.80 -8.92 -0.10
N ILE A 23 -3.09 -8.21 -0.97
CA ILE A 23 -2.43 -8.83 -2.14
C ILE A 23 -0.97 -9.19 -1.82
N ILE A 24 -0.27 -8.34 -1.07
CA ILE A 24 1.12 -8.54 -0.66
C ILE A 24 1.16 -8.70 0.86
N SER A 25 1.82 -9.76 1.34
CA SER A 25 1.99 -10.03 2.77
C SER A 25 2.89 -9.00 3.50
N ARG A 26 3.47 -8.05 2.77
CA ARG A 26 4.32 -6.95 3.25
C ARG A 26 3.69 -5.61 2.90
N SER A 27 4.06 -4.57 3.64
CA SER A 27 3.74 -3.19 3.26
C SER A 27 4.33 -2.83 1.90
N SER A 28 3.59 -2.08 1.09
CA SER A 28 3.84 -1.60 -0.27
C SER A 28 5.08 -0.75 -0.25
N THR A 29 5.21 0.15 0.74
CA THR A 29 6.39 0.97 0.94
C THR A 29 7.66 0.10 1.03
N LEU A 30 7.58 -1.02 1.76
CA LEU A 30 8.71 -1.95 1.88
C LEU A 30 8.88 -2.84 0.64
N ALA A 31 7.78 -3.22 -0.01
CA ALA A 31 7.81 -4.03 -1.23
C ALA A 31 8.36 -3.25 -2.44
N PHE A 32 8.11 -1.94 -2.50
CA PHE A 32 8.56 -1.07 -3.58
C PHE A 32 9.91 -0.39 -3.29
N ALA A 33 10.39 -0.35 -2.04
CA ALA A 33 11.69 0.22 -1.69
C ALA A 33 12.86 -0.29 -2.57
N PRO A 34 12.98 -1.60 -2.91
CA PRO A 34 14.03 -2.09 -3.80
C PRO A 34 13.90 -1.54 -5.23
N SER A 35 12.67 -1.39 -5.72
CA SER A 35 12.39 -0.84 -7.06
C SER A 35 12.69 0.66 -7.10
N PHE A 36 12.25 1.42 -6.10
CA PHE A 36 12.55 2.85 -6.00
C PHE A 36 14.04 3.14 -5.87
N TYR A 37 14.77 2.28 -5.17
CA TYR A 37 16.23 2.36 -5.12
C TYR A 37 16.88 2.03 -6.48
N ARG A 38 16.41 1.00 -7.18
CA ARG A 38 16.94 0.60 -8.49
C ARG A 38 16.69 1.64 -9.59
N TYR A 39 15.56 2.34 -9.55
CA TYR A 39 15.21 3.37 -10.53
C TYR A 39 15.65 4.79 -10.11
N GLY A 40 16.44 4.91 -9.03
CA GLY A 40 17.02 6.19 -8.60
C GLY A 40 16.01 7.18 -7.98
N LEU A 41 14.80 6.71 -7.67
CA LEU A 41 13.75 7.52 -7.03
C LEU A 41 14.01 7.71 -5.52
N ILE A 42 14.85 6.86 -4.92
CA ILE A 42 15.34 6.99 -3.55
C ILE A 42 16.85 6.80 -3.56
N SER A 43 17.59 7.78 -3.05
CA SER A 43 19.04 7.70 -2.87
C SER A 43 19.43 6.83 -1.66
N ARG A 44 20.69 6.38 -1.61
CA ARG A 44 21.23 5.60 -0.47
C ARG A 44 21.04 6.32 0.88
N THR A 45 21.24 7.63 0.89
CA THR A 45 21.12 8.47 2.09
C THR A 45 19.67 8.58 2.55
N GLU A 46 18.73 8.71 1.61
CA GLU A 46 17.29 8.75 1.92
C GLU A 46 16.79 7.39 2.43
N ALA A 47 17.25 6.29 1.83
CA ALA A 47 16.94 4.95 2.31
C ALA A 47 17.45 4.73 3.75
N LEU A 48 18.69 5.16 4.03
CA LEU A 48 19.27 5.10 5.38
C LEU A 48 18.50 5.96 6.38
N ARG A 49 18.16 7.20 6.02
CA ARG A 49 17.34 8.08 6.88
C ARG A 49 15.97 7.46 7.18
N GLY A 50 15.31 6.90 6.17
CA GLY A 50 14.03 6.20 6.36
C GLY A 50 14.15 4.98 7.28
N ALA A 51 15.21 4.18 7.13
CA ALA A 51 15.50 3.05 8.01
C ALA A 51 15.79 3.50 9.46
N CYS A 52 16.58 4.55 9.64
CA CYS A 52 16.85 5.14 10.95
C CYS A 52 15.57 5.69 11.60
N ALA A 53 14.75 6.41 10.85
CA ALA A 53 13.46 6.91 11.34
C ALA A 53 12.54 5.77 11.75
N GLN A 54 12.48 4.68 10.97
CA GLN A 54 11.69 3.50 11.31
C GLN A 54 12.24 2.77 12.55
N LEU A 55 13.56 2.72 12.73
CA LEU A 55 14.18 2.17 13.92
C LEU A 55 13.85 3.03 15.15
N VAL A 56 13.98 4.35 15.06
CA VAL A 56 13.59 5.30 16.12
C VAL A 56 12.10 5.19 16.42
N PHE A 57 11.23 5.06 15.41
CA PHE A 57 9.80 4.84 15.61
C PHE A 57 9.51 3.51 16.31
N ARG A 58 10.21 2.43 15.94
CA ARG A 58 10.06 1.13 16.60
C ARG A 58 10.62 1.11 18.04
N LEU A 59 11.70 1.84 18.31
CA LEU A 59 12.31 1.93 19.65
C LEU A 59 11.60 2.93 20.56
N GLY A 60 11.13 4.05 20.01
CA GLY A 60 10.38 5.09 20.72
C GLY A 60 8.87 4.85 20.77
N GLY A 61 8.37 3.86 20.03
CA GLY A 61 6.94 3.61 19.82
C GLY A 61 6.54 2.16 20.11
N ALA A 62 6.74 1.73 21.36
CA ALA A 62 5.90 0.71 22.00
C ALA A 62 4.99 1.33 23.09
N GLY A 63 4.82 2.65 23.06
CA GLY A 63 3.94 3.39 23.97
C GLY A 63 3.17 4.46 23.19
N GLN A 64 1.85 4.43 23.32
CA GLN A 64 1.01 5.57 22.98
C GLN A 64 1.44 6.76 23.86
N ALA A 65 2.22 7.69 23.31
CA ALA A 65 2.55 8.95 23.98
C ALA A 65 2.65 10.05 22.93
N GLY A 66 1.49 10.54 22.50
CA GLY A 66 1.40 11.59 21.48
C GLY A 66 0.00 11.81 20.94
N GLN A 67 -1.02 11.78 21.81
CA GLN A 67 -2.27 12.49 21.57
C GLN A 67 -2.53 13.34 22.82
N ALA A 68 -2.26 14.63 22.70
CA ALA A 68 -2.79 15.71 23.53
C ALA A 68 -3.23 16.82 22.57
#